data_AF-A0A8B9FGG9-F1
#
_entry.id   AF-A0A8B9FGG9-F1
#
_cell.length_a   1.000
_cell.length_b   1.000
_cell.length_c   1.000
_cell.angle_alpha   90.00
_cell.angle_beta   90.00
_cell.angle_gamma   90.00
#
_symmetry.space_group_name_H-M   'P 1'
#
loop_
_entity.id
_entity.type
_entity.pdbx_description
1 polymer ?
#
loop_
_entity_poly.entity_id
_entity_poly.type
_entity_poly.pdbx_seq_one_letter_code
_entity_poly.pdbx_strand_id
1 'polypeptide(L)'
;VLVLSSCSWLCLAPLQPPLCTPPPPKPAQGQGPTSPLVPHPHSGSSKGKDINTIKSLRVLRVLRPLKTIKRLPKLKAVFDCVVNSLKNVLNILIVYMLFMFIFAVVAVQLFKGKFFYCTDESKEFEKDCRGEYLVYEKDNEVKAQKREWKKYEFHYDNVLWALLTLFTVSTGEGWPQVLKHSVDATYENQGPSPGYRMEMSIFYVVYFVVFPFFFVNIFVALIIITFQEQGDKMMEEYSLEKNERACIDFAISAKPLTRHMPQNRQSFQYRMWQFVVSPPFEYTIMAMIALNTIVLMMKFYDASDAYEYVLKMFNNVFTSLFSLECLLKIMAFGVLNYFRDAWNVFDFVTVLGSITDILVTEFGVVPHYPQCPISPTVPH
;
A
#
# COMPACT_ATOMS: atom_id res chain seq x y z
N VAL A 1 8.51 -3.72 11.63
CA VAL A 1 9.33 -3.55 10.40
C VAL A 1 8.55 -2.74 9.37
N LEU A 2 8.18 -1.50 9.71
CA LEU A 2 7.28 -0.69 8.88
C LEU A 2 7.52 0.83 9.08
N VAL A 3 8.79 1.26 9.15
CA VAL A 3 9.15 2.69 9.30
C VAL A 3 10.41 3.10 8.49
N LEU A 4 10.78 2.40 7.42
CA LEU A 4 11.99 2.75 6.64
C LEU A 4 11.74 2.89 5.13
N SER A 5 10.74 3.67 4.72
CA SER A 5 10.55 4.00 3.30
C SER A 5 10.14 5.45 3.00
N SER A 6 10.36 6.40 3.92
CA SER A 6 9.86 7.77 3.74
C SER A 6 10.94 8.85 3.59
N CYS A 7 12.21 8.49 3.37
CA CYS A 7 13.30 9.46 3.26
C CYS A 7 14.11 9.24 1.98
N SER A 8 13.59 9.68 0.82
CA SER A 8 14.40 9.86 -0.41
C SER A 8 13.78 10.76 -1.49
N TRP A 9 12.77 11.59 -1.20
CA TRP A 9 12.18 12.46 -2.23
C TRP A 9 11.99 13.89 -1.72
N LEU A 10 13.12 14.60 -1.63
CA LEU A 10 13.18 16.06 -1.56
C LEU A 10 14.31 16.52 -2.50
N CYS A 11 13.97 16.64 -3.78
CA CYS A 11 14.66 17.50 -4.73
C CYS A 11 13.59 18.37 -5.38
N LEU A 12 13.57 19.65 -5.00
CA LEU A 12 12.78 20.69 -5.63
C LEU A 12 13.31 20.94 -7.06
N ALA A 13 12.38 20.96 -8.03
CA ALA A 13 12.22 21.94 -9.13
C ALA A 13 11.72 21.29 -10.44
N PRO A 14 10.99 22.00 -11.31
CA PRO A 14 9.82 22.85 -11.09
C PRO A 14 8.58 22.28 -11.79
N LEU A 15 7.38 22.59 -11.29
CA LEU A 15 6.10 22.30 -11.95
C LEU A 15 6.01 23.07 -13.29
N GLN A 16 6.19 22.37 -14.41
CA GLN A 16 5.74 22.83 -15.72
C GLN A 16 4.23 22.57 -15.85
N PRO A 17 3.43 23.54 -16.32
CA PRO A 17 2.01 23.30 -16.61
C PRO A 17 1.85 22.32 -17.79
N PRO A 18 0.75 21.58 -17.88
CA PRO A 18 0.57 20.58 -18.93
C PRO A 18 0.46 21.28 -20.29
N LEU A 19 1.41 21.00 -21.19
CA LEU A 19 1.25 21.27 -22.61
C LEU A 19 0.15 20.33 -23.15
N CYS A 20 -0.91 20.90 -23.72
CA CYS A 20 -1.87 20.17 -24.55
C CYS A 20 -1.15 19.68 -25.81
N THR A 21 -0.76 18.40 -25.83
CA THR A 21 -0.33 17.70 -27.05
C THR A 21 -1.44 16.73 -27.48
N PRO A 22 -1.84 16.70 -28.76
CA PRO A 22 -2.81 15.71 -29.26
C PRO A 22 -2.21 14.29 -29.17
N PRO A 23 -3.04 13.24 -28.98
CA PRO A 23 -2.54 11.88 -28.92
C PRO A 23 -2.00 11.43 -30.29
N PRO A 24 -0.97 10.56 -30.33
CA PRO A 24 -0.44 10.03 -31.58
C PRO A 24 -1.47 9.10 -32.25
N PRO A 25 -1.51 9.04 -33.59
CA PRO A 25 -2.42 8.15 -34.29
C PRO A 25 -2.10 6.68 -33.99
N LYS A 26 -3.12 5.88 -33.65
CA LYS A 26 -3.00 4.43 -33.49
C LYS A 26 -2.60 3.79 -34.84
N PRO A 27 -1.69 2.80 -34.86
CA PRO A 27 -1.32 2.11 -36.08
C PRO A 27 -2.49 1.29 -36.62
N ALA A 28 -2.79 1.50 -37.90
CA ALA A 28 -3.75 0.72 -38.67
C ALA A 28 -3.35 -0.76 -38.70
N GLN A 29 -4.17 -1.64 -38.13
CA GLN A 29 -4.08 -3.08 -38.40
C GLN A 29 -4.70 -3.35 -39.76
N GLY A 30 -3.84 -3.50 -40.76
CA GLY A 30 -4.21 -3.95 -42.10
C GLY A 30 -4.78 -5.36 -42.07
N GLN A 31 -5.96 -5.50 -42.68
CA GLN A 31 -6.57 -6.77 -43.05
C GLN A 31 -5.68 -7.49 -44.09
N GLY A 32 -5.26 -8.72 -43.78
CA GLY A 32 -4.73 -9.66 -44.76
C GLY A 32 -5.84 -10.63 -45.22
N PRO A 33 -5.92 -10.99 -46.51
CA PRO A 33 -7.08 -11.68 -47.07
C PRO A 33 -7.08 -13.18 -46.78
N THR A 34 -8.29 -13.71 -46.82
CA THR A 34 -8.70 -15.12 -46.82
C THR A 34 -8.12 -15.92 -48.00
N SER A 35 -7.80 -17.19 -47.78
CA SER A 35 -7.86 -18.27 -48.80
C SER A 35 -7.83 -19.67 -48.13
N PRO A 36 -8.34 -20.73 -48.80
CA PRO A 36 -9.05 -21.84 -48.15
C PRO A 36 -8.29 -23.19 -48.05
N LEU A 37 -8.98 -24.12 -47.37
CA LEU A 37 -8.74 -25.52 -46.95
C LEU A 37 -8.01 -26.54 -47.88
N VAL A 38 -7.00 -27.25 -47.29
CA VAL A 38 -6.84 -28.75 -47.12
C VAL A 38 -6.46 -29.64 -48.36
N PRO A 39 -5.86 -30.88 -48.27
CA PRO A 39 -5.20 -31.69 -47.20
C PRO A 39 -3.78 -32.28 -47.54
N HIS A 40 -3.16 -33.01 -46.57
CA HIS A 40 -2.40 -34.31 -46.65
C HIS A 40 -1.09 -34.43 -45.80
N PRO A 41 -0.63 -35.64 -45.39
CA PRO A 41 -0.50 -36.03 -43.97
C PRO A 41 0.93 -36.31 -43.46
N HIS A 42 1.04 -36.52 -42.14
CA HIS A 42 2.10 -37.18 -41.35
C HIS A 42 3.57 -37.03 -41.78
N SER A 43 4.35 -36.27 -41.00
CA SER A 43 5.65 -36.74 -40.49
C SER A 43 6.10 -35.89 -39.28
N GLY A 44 6.73 -36.54 -38.30
CA GLY A 44 6.87 -36.03 -36.94
C GLY A 44 7.76 -34.79 -36.75
N SER A 45 7.46 -34.03 -35.71
CA SER A 45 8.43 -33.11 -35.12
C SER A 45 8.16 -32.93 -33.62
N SER A 46 8.64 -33.89 -32.82
CA SER A 46 8.84 -33.69 -31.38
C SER A 46 10.07 -32.79 -31.09
N LYS A 47 10.88 -32.45 -32.12
CA LYS A 47 12.13 -31.67 -31.98
C LYS A 47 11.93 -30.17 -31.73
N GLY A 48 10.73 -29.62 -31.97
CA GLY A 48 10.45 -28.19 -31.79
C GLY A 48 10.11 -27.75 -30.36
N LYS A 49 9.58 -28.65 -29.52
CA LYS A 49 9.29 -28.36 -28.10
C LYS A 49 10.54 -28.38 -27.23
N ASP A 50 11.49 -29.27 -27.53
CA ASP A 50 12.69 -29.45 -26.71
C ASP A 50 13.64 -28.25 -26.80
N ILE A 51 13.78 -27.61 -27.98
CA ILE A 51 14.65 -26.44 -28.16
C ILE A 51 14.15 -25.19 -27.41
N ASN A 52 12.83 -25.01 -27.28
CA ASN A 52 12.26 -23.90 -26.53
C ASN A 52 12.32 -24.16 -25.01
N THR A 53 12.16 -25.41 -24.57
CA THR A 53 12.40 -25.83 -23.18
C THR A 53 13.85 -25.57 -22.76
N ILE A 54 14.83 -25.83 -23.64
CA ILE A 54 16.25 -25.57 -23.37
C ILE A 54 16.57 -24.06 -23.29
N LYS A 55 15.82 -23.20 -24.02
CA LYS A 55 15.95 -21.73 -23.89
C LYS A 55 15.46 -21.24 -22.52
N SER A 56 14.38 -21.80 -21.98
CA SER A 56 13.85 -21.47 -20.64
C SER A 56 14.83 -21.79 -19.51
N LEU A 57 15.70 -22.79 -19.66
CA LEU A 57 16.77 -23.09 -18.68
C LEU A 57 17.78 -21.95 -18.49
N ARG A 58 17.86 -20.98 -19.43
CA ARG A 58 18.68 -19.78 -19.27
C ARG A 58 18.18 -18.89 -18.14
N VAL A 59 16.88 -18.93 -17.81
CA VAL A 59 16.28 -18.17 -16.70
C VAL A 59 16.87 -18.61 -15.36
N LEU A 60 17.27 -19.88 -15.19
CA LEU A 60 17.91 -20.37 -13.95
C LEU A 60 19.21 -19.63 -13.59
N ARG A 61 19.83 -18.92 -14.55
CA ARG A 61 20.99 -18.06 -14.28
C ARG A 61 20.65 -16.90 -13.36
N VAL A 62 19.37 -16.49 -13.27
CA VAL A 62 18.89 -15.48 -12.32
C VAL A 62 19.02 -15.93 -10.86
N LEU A 63 19.12 -17.25 -10.61
CA LEU A 63 19.29 -17.81 -9.26
C LEU A 63 20.74 -17.73 -8.75
N ARG A 64 21.70 -17.25 -9.55
CA ARG A 64 23.12 -17.11 -9.14
C ARG A 64 23.31 -16.31 -7.84
N PRO A 65 22.59 -15.22 -7.56
CA PRO A 65 22.68 -14.50 -6.29
C PRO A 65 22.32 -15.34 -5.06
N LEU A 66 21.53 -16.41 -5.19
CA LEU A 66 21.23 -17.31 -4.07
C LEU A 66 22.49 -18.01 -3.52
N LYS A 67 23.56 -18.14 -4.32
CA LYS A 67 24.85 -18.65 -3.83
C LYS A 67 25.52 -17.70 -2.82
N THR A 68 25.17 -16.41 -2.84
CA THR A 68 25.66 -15.40 -1.89
C THR A 68 25.11 -15.63 -0.48
N ILE A 69 23.94 -16.26 -0.33
CA ILE A 69 23.37 -16.63 0.98
C ILE A 69 24.36 -17.50 1.77
N LYS A 70 25.06 -18.43 1.09
CA LYS A 70 26.07 -19.28 1.73
C LYS A 70 27.34 -18.53 2.13
N ARG A 71 27.62 -17.36 1.52
CA ARG A 71 28.81 -16.55 1.80
C ARG A 71 28.59 -15.56 2.94
N LEU A 72 27.35 -15.19 3.23
CA LEU A 72 27.00 -14.25 4.30
C LEU A 72 26.39 -15.02 5.49
N PRO A 73 27.16 -15.25 6.58
CA PRO A 73 26.69 -16.09 7.70
C PRO A 73 25.41 -15.54 8.35
N LYS A 74 25.24 -14.21 8.39
CA LYS A 74 24.01 -13.56 8.89
C LYS A 74 22.79 -13.90 8.04
N LEU A 75 22.92 -13.92 6.69
CA LEU A 75 21.81 -14.23 5.78
C LEU A 75 21.49 -15.73 5.76
N LYS A 76 22.52 -16.58 5.87
CA LYS A 76 22.37 -18.03 6.03
C LYS A 76 21.56 -18.39 7.28
N ALA A 77 21.88 -17.78 8.42
CA ALA A 77 21.16 -18.04 9.67
C ALA A 77 19.65 -17.71 9.56
N VAL A 78 19.32 -16.58 8.93
CA VAL A 78 17.91 -16.21 8.67
C VAL A 78 17.24 -17.20 7.72
N PHE A 79 17.90 -17.59 6.63
CA PHE A 79 17.36 -18.56 5.67
C PHE A 79 17.11 -19.93 6.30
N ASP A 80 18.08 -20.45 7.07
CA ASP A 80 17.95 -21.75 7.76
C ASP A 80 16.79 -21.72 8.77
N CYS A 81 16.60 -20.60 9.48
CA CYS A 81 15.46 -20.38 10.37
C CYS A 81 14.12 -20.42 9.61
N VAL A 82 14.01 -19.72 8.48
CA VAL A 82 12.80 -19.70 7.62
C VAL A 82 12.49 -21.11 7.10
N VAL A 83 13.49 -21.85 6.61
CA VAL A 83 13.26 -23.21 6.12
C VAL A 83 12.85 -24.15 7.24
N ASN A 84 13.38 -23.98 8.44
CA ASN A 84 12.99 -24.79 9.58
C ASN A 84 11.55 -24.49 10.05
N SER A 85 11.15 -23.22 10.08
CA SER A 85 9.78 -22.84 10.42
C SER A 85 8.76 -23.24 9.35
N LEU A 86 9.15 -23.26 8.07
CA LEU A 86 8.30 -23.72 6.97
C LEU A 86 7.81 -25.16 7.14
N LYS A 87 8.61 -26.06 7.74
CA LYS A 87 8.19 -27.45 7.98
C LYS A 87 6.95 -27.54 8.87
N ASN A 88 6.86 -26.68 9.89
CA ASN A 88 5.71 -26.63 10.78
C ASN A 88 4.50 -25.98 10.08
N VAL A 89 4.76 -24.98 9.24
CA VAL A 89 3.71 -24.29 8.46
C VAL A 89 3.09 -25.22 7.41
N LEU A 90 3.86 -26.13 6.79
CA LEU A 90 3.36 -27.04 5.77
C LEU A 90 2.20 -27.93 6.27
N ASN A 91 2.24 -28.40 7.52
CA ASN A 91 1.17 -29.23 8.08
C ASN A 91 -0.17 -28.48 8.14
N ILE A 92 -0.13 -27.20 8.53
CA ILE A 92 -1.33 -26.34 8.56
C ILE A 92 -1.78 -25.96 7.16
N LEU A 93 -0.82 -25.71 6.25
CA LEU A 93 -1.14 -25.43 4.85
C LEU A 93 -1.91 -26.60 4.21
N ILE A 94 -1.60 -27.85 4.58
CA ILE A 94 -2.35 -29.02 4.11
C ILE A 94 -3.80 -28.99 4.63
N VAL A 95 -4.01 -28.69 5.91
CA VAL A 95 -5.36 -28.55 6.50
C VAL A 95 -6.13 -27.42 5.82
N TYR A 96 -5.47 -26.29 5.56
CA TYR A 96 -6.01 -25.16 4.81
C TYR A 96 -6.45 -25.55 3.40
N MET A 97 -5.58 -26.24 2.65
CA MET A 97 -5.89 -26.68 1.29
C MET A 97 -7.05 -27.68 1.27
N LEU A 98 -7.14 -28.55 2.28
CA LEU A 98 -8.26 -29.49 2.43
C LEU A 98 -9.59 -28.73 2.66
N PHE A 99 -9.58 -27.72 3.52
CA PHE A 99 -10.78 -26.92 3.78
C PHE A 99 -11.19 -26.11 2.54
N MET A 100 -10.24 -25.46 1.84
CA MET A 100 -10.53 -24.83 0.55
C MET A 100 -11.06 -25.82 -0.48
N PHE A 101 -10.55 -27.05 -0.51
CA PHE A 101 -11.00 -28.08 -1.44
C PHE A 101 -12.47 -28.46 -1.21
N ILE A 102 -12.92 -28.56 0.04
CA ILE A 102 -14.33 -28.81 0.36
C ILE A 102 -15.22 -27.71 -0.25
N PHE A 103 -14.88 -26.43 -0.03
CA PHE A 103 -15.60 -25.30 -0.60
C PHE A 103 -15.50 -25.24 -2.13
N ALA A 104 -14.36 -25.62 -2.70
CA ALA A 104 -14.17 -25.67 -4.15
C ALA A 104 -15.09 -26.70 -4.80
N VAL A 105 -15.24 -27.89 -4.20
CA VAL A 105 -16.17 -28.92 -4.68
C VAL A 105 -17.61 -28.41 -4.61
N VAL A 106 -18.01 -27.79 -3.50
CA VAL A 106 -19.34 -27.16 -3.35
C VAL A 106 -19.57 -26.10 -4.43
N ALA A 107 -18.61 -25.20 -4.64
CA ALA A 107 -18.70 -24.14 -5.62
C ALA A 107 -18.83 -24.67 -7.06
N VAL A 108 -18.09 -25.72 -7.42
CA VAL A 108 -18.25 -26.39 -8.72
C VAL A 108 -19.67 -26.94 -8.89
N GLN A 109 -20.25 -27.56 -7.85
CA GLN A 109 -21.63 -28.06 -7.96
C GLN A 109 -22.66 -26.93 -8.10
N LEU A 110 -22.42 -25.77 -7.49
CA LEU A 110 -23.33 -24.63 -7.56
C LEU A 110 -23.20 -23.83 -8.87
N PHE A 111 -21.97 -23.65 -9.37
CA PHE A 111 -21.65 -22.64 -10.37
C PHE A 111 -21.02 -23.15 -11.68
N LYS A 112 -20.77 -24.46 -11.83
CA LYS A 112 -20.21 -25.02 -13.07
C LYS A 112 -21.00 -24.55 -14.30
N GLY A 113 -20.29 -24.11 -15.34
CA GLY A 113 -20.92 -23.75 -16.61
C GLY A 113 -21.75 -22.47 -16.61
N LYS A 114 -21.86 -21.74 -15.49
CA LYS A 114 -22.74 -20.54 -15.40
C LYS A 114 -22.00 -19.21 -15.52
N PHE A 115 -20.67 -19.24 -15.67
CA PHE A 115 -19.79 -18.07 -15.66
C PHE A 115 -19.43 -17.60 -17.08
N PHE A 116 -20.42 -17.64 -17.96
CA PHE A 116 -20.31 -17.15 -19.33
C PHE A 116 -21.19 -15.92 -19.53
N TYR A 117 -20.74 -15.02 -20.39
CA TYR A 117 -21.46 -13.80 -20.72
C TYR A 117 -21.21 -13.42 -22.19
N CYS A 118 -22.16 -12.71 -22.79
CA CYS A 118 -21.96 -12.09 -24.09
C CYS A 118 -21.33 -10.70 -23.89
N THR A 119 -20.46 -10.26 -24.80
CA THR A 119 -19.94 -8.87 -24.78
C THR A 119 -21.04 -7.81 -24.95
N ASP A 120 -22.20 -8.19 -25.49
CA ASP A 120 -23.41 -7.37 -25.56
C ASP A 120 -24.40 -7.84 -24.49
N GLU A 121 -24.64 -7.01 -23.47
CA GLU A 121 -25.54 -7.29 -22.33
C GLU A 121 -27.00 -7.54 -22.76
N SER A 122 -27.38 -7.12 -23.96
CA SER A 122 -28.73 -7.32 -24.49
C SER A 122 -29.00 -8.77 -24.93
N LYS A 123 -27.98 -9.63 -24.98
CA LYS A 123 -28.07 -11.01 -25.47
C LYS A 123 -27.76 -12.01 -24.37
N GLU A 124 -28.77 -12.78 -24.00
CA GLU A 124 -28.67 -13.77 -22.92
C GLU A 124 -28.17 -15.15 -23.37
N PHE A 125 -28.36 -15.55 -24.64
CA PHE A 125 -28.00 -16.91 -25.08
C PHE A 125 -26.77 -16.91 -25.99
N GLU A 126 -25.94 -17.96 -25.89
CA GLU A 126 -24.76 -18.15 -26.75
C GLU A 126 -25.11 -18.12 -28.24
N LYS A 127 -26.22 -18.76 -28.63
CA LYS A 127 -26.71 -18.79 -30.02
C LYS A 127 -26.99 -17.39 -30.59
N ASP A 128 -27.39 -16.45 -29.73
CA ASP A 128 -27.78 -15.09 -30.09
C ASP A 128 -26.61 -14.10 -29.98
N CYS A 129 -25.51 -14.50 -29.33
CA CYS A 129 -24.27 -13.72 -29.19
C CYS A 129 -23.41 -13.80 -30.46
N ARG A 130 -23.96 -13.34 -31.60
CA ARG A 130 -23.30 -13.35 -32.91
C ARG A 130 -23.46 -12.00 -33.62
N GLY A 131 -22.57 -11.73 -34.56
CA GLY A 131 -22.56 -10.49 -35.34
C GLY A 131 -21.84 -9.34 -34.61
N GLU A 132 -22.25 -8.11 -34.88
CA GLU A 132 -21.65 -6.91 -34.32
C GLU A 132 -22.66 -6.13 -33.48
N TYR A 133 -22.15 -5.39 -32.49
CA TYR A 133 -22.91 -4.48 -31.64
C TYR A 133 -22.19 -3.12 -31.56
N LEU A 134 -22.96 -2.07 -31.27
CA LEU A 134 -22.45 -0.71 -31.23
C LEU A 134 -22.03 -0.37 -29.79
N VAL A 135 -20.77 0.03 -29.62
CA VAL A 135 -20.25 0.56 -28.36
C VAL A 135 -20.18 2.08 -28.47
N TYR A 136 -20.79 2.75 -27.48
CA TYR A 136 -20.79 4.19 -27.36
C TYR A 136 -19.64 4.60 -26.43
N GLU A 137 -18.58 5.18 -26.98
CA GLU A 137 -17.47 5.73 -26.19
C GLU A 137 -17.80 7.15 -25.71
N LYS A 138 -17.08 7.63 -24.68
CA LYS A 138 -17.35 8.92 -24.00
C LYS A 138 -17.29 10.14 -24.93
N ASP A 139 -16.65 10.02 -26.10
CA ASP A 139 -16.49 11.10 -27.09
C ASP A 139 -17.59 11.09 -28.17
N ASN A 140 -18.74 10.45 -27.93
CA ASN A 140 -19.82 10.24 -28.91
C ASN A 140 -19.39 9.48 -30.18
N GLU A 141 -18.22 8.84 -30.17
CA GLU A 141 -17.81 7.91 -31.22
C GLU A 141 -18.54 6.58 -31.06
N VAL A 142 -19.18 6.14 -32.14
CA VAL A 142 -19.82 4.83 -32.21
C VAL A 142 -18.88 3.86 -32.93
N LYS A 143 -18.45 2.82 -32.22
CA LYS A 143 -17.60 1.76 -32.80
C LYS A 143 -18.37 0.45 -32.82
N ALA A 144 -18.40 -0.18 -34.00
CA ALA A 144 -18.88 -1.54 -34.12
C ALA A 144 -17.84 -2.50 -33.55
N GLN A 145 -18.22 -3.32 -32.58
CA GLN A 145 -17.42 -4.41 -32.04
C GLN A 145 -18.11 -5.74 -32.28
N LYS A 146 -17.34 -6.81 -32.42
CA LYS A 146 -17.90 -8.15 -32.61
C LYS A 146 -18.45 -8.69 -31.28
N ARG A 147 -19.61 -9.33 -31.34
CA ARG A 147 -20.16 -10.08 -30.21
C ARG A 147 -19.35 -11.35 -30.01
N GLU A 148 -18.90 -11.56 -28.79
CA GLU A 148 -18.16 -12.76 -28.39
C GLU A 148 -18.75 -13.35 -27.11
N TRP A 149 -18.99 -14.66 -27.13
CA TRP A 149 -19.37 -15.40 -25.93
C TRP A 149 -18.11 -15.71 -25.12
N LYS A 150 -17.95 -15.01 -24.00
CA LYS A 150 -16.75 -15.05 -23.16
C LYS A 150 -17.03 -15.70 -21.83
N LYS A 151 -15.97 -16.24 -21.24
CA LYS A 151 -15.95 -16.73 -19.87
C LYS A 151 -15.28 -15.70 -18.97
N TYR A 152 -15.77 -15.54 -17.76
CA TYR A 152 -15.04 -14.77 -16.74
C TYR A 152 -13.69 -15.42 -16.42
N GLU A 153 -12.69 -14.60 -16.08
CA GLU A 153 -11.34 -15.09 -15.73
C GLU A 153 -11.35 -15.97 -14.48
N PHE A 154 -12.15 -15.58 -13.49
CA PHE A 154 -12.39 -16.35 -12.27
C PHE A 154 -13.74 -17.06 -12.36
N HIS A 155 -13.72 -18.39 -12.34
CA HIS A 155 -14.89 -19.23 -12.57
C HIS A 155 -14.75 -20.60 -11.87
N TYR A 156 -15.85 -21.38 -11.86
CA TYR A 156 -16.00 -22.61 -11.08
C TYR A 156 -16.25 -23.87 -11.93
N ASP A 157 -15.70 -23.94 -13.15
CA ASP A 157 -15.96 -25.07 -14.06
C ASP A 157 -15.27 -26.37 -13.62
N ASN A 158 -14.14 -26.26 -12.95
CA ASN A 158 -13.38 -27.39 -12.43
C ASN A 158 -12.76 -27.03 -11.08
N VAL A 159 -12.41 -28.06 -10.32
CA VAL A 159 -11.96 -27.89 -8.93
C VAL A 159 -10.68 -27.06 -8.83
N LEU A 160 -9.76 -27.17 -9.80
CA LEU A 160 -8.50 -26.41 -9.76
C LEU A 160 -8.73 -24.90 -9.96
N TRP A 161 -9.57 -24.54 -10.92
CA TRP A 161 -9.98 -23.14 -11.14
C TRP A 161 -10.87 -22.61 -10.00
N ALA A 162 -11.71 -23.46 -9.42
CA ALA A 162 -12.47 -23.13 -8.22
C ALA A 162 -11.56 -22.85 -7.02
N LEU A 163 -10.50 -23.63 -6.82
CA LEU A 163 -9.47 -23.38 -5.79
C LEU A 163 -8.75 -22.05 -6.03
N LEU A 164 -8.39 -21.74 -7.29
CA LEU A 164 -7.77 -20.46 -7.63
C LEU A 164 -8.72 -19.28 -7.35
N THR A 165 -9.99 -19.42 -7.72
CA THR A 165 -11.01 -18.39 -7.49
C THR A 165 -11.28 -18.20 -5.99
N LEU A 166 -11.36 -19.28 -5.21
CA LEU A 166 -11.51 -19.19 -3.77
C LEU A 166 -10.27 -18.63 -3.07
N PHE A 167 -9.08 -18.88 -3.64
CA PHE A 167 -7.84 -18.25 -3.18
C PHE A 167 -7.90 -16.73 -3.38
N THR A 168 -8.30 -16.22 -4.55
CA THR A 168 -8.44 -14.76 -4.75
C THR A 168 -9.53 -14.14 -3.87
N VAL A 169 -10.65 -14.85 -3.69
CA VAL A 169 -11.68 -14.44 -2.72
C VAL A 169 -11.12 -14.37 -1.31
N SER A 170 -10.28 -15.33 -0.91
CA SER A 170 -9.67 -15.37 0.43
C SER A 170 -8.64 -14.27 0.68
N THR A 171 -7.97 -13.77 -0.37
CA THR A 171 -7.04 -12.64 -0.24
C THR A 171 -7.77 -11.30 -0.11
N GLY A 172 -9.09 -11.27 -0.29
CA GLY A 172 -9.88 -10.03 -0.27
C GLY A 172 -9.76 -9.22 -1.56
N GLU A 173 -9.22 -9.81 -2.63
CA GLU A 173 -8.97 -9.12 -3.90
C GLU A 173 -9.97 -9.60 -4.96
N GLY A 174 -10.66 -8.67 -5.62
CA GLY A 174 -11.61 -9.00 -6.70
C GLY A 174 -12.87 -9.78 -6.27
N TRP A 175 -13.02 -10.13 -4.98
CA TRP A 175 -14.16 -10.89 -4.48
C TRP A 175 -15.55 -10.27 -4.75
N PRO A 176 -15.75 -8.92 -4.76
CA PRO A 176 -17.07 -8.37 -5.05
C PRO A 176 -17.51 -8.67 -6.48
N GLN A 177 -16.55 -8.76 -7.42
CA GLN A 177 -16.82 -9.12 -8.81
C GLN A 177 -17.22 -10.58 -8.93
N VAL A 178 -16.48 -11.48 -8.27
CA VAL A 178 -16.79 -12.92 -8.24
C VAL A 178 -18.16 -13.16 -7.60
N LEU A 179 -18.46 -12.47 -6.49
CA LEU A 179 -19.77 -12.50 -5.84
C LEU A 179 -20.86 -12.01 -6.80
N LYS A 180 -20.69 -10.84 -7.43
CA LYS A 180 -21.66 -10.29 -8.38
C LYS A 180 -21.93 -11.27 -9.52
N HIS A 181 -20.89 -11.81 -10.15
CA HIS A 181 -21.04 -12.81 -11.22
C HIS A 181 -21.76 -14.08 -10.74
N SER A 182 -21.60 -14.46 -9.47
CA SER A 182 -22.30 -15.59 -8.88
C SER A 182 -23.78 -15.33 -8.60
N VAL A 183 -24.11 -14.12 -8.17
CA VAL A 183 -25.50 -13.68 -7.92
C VAL A 183 -26.26 -13.52 -9.22
N ASP A 184 -25.58 -12.99 -10.25
CA ASP A 184 -26.17 -12.79 -11.57
C ASP A 184 -26.21 -14.10 -12.38
N ALA A 185 -25.58 -15.18 -11.91
CA ALA A 185 -25.46 -16.44 -12.63
C ALA A 185 -26.82 -17.14 -12.85
N THR A 186 -27.21 -17.30 -14.10
CA THR A 186 -28.40 -18.05 -14.52
C THR A 186 -28.02 -19.51 -14.86
N TYR A 187 -28.60 -20.12 -15.90
CA TYR A 187 -28.39 -21.53 -16.26
C TYR A 187 -27.12 -21.74 -17.09
N GLU A 188 -26.70 -22.98 -17.32
CA GLU A 188 -25.42 -23.32 -17.97
C GLU A 188 -25.25 -22.76 -19.41
N ASN A 189 -26.36 -22.49 -20.12
CA ASN A 189 -26.34 -21.98 -21.50
C ASN A 189 -26.96 -20.58 -21.62
N GLN A 190 -27.03 -19.84 -20.51
CA GLN A 190 -27.63 -18.53 -20.43
C GLN A 190 -26.69 -17.58 -19.67
N GLY A 191 -26.65 -16.34 -20.13
CA GLY A 191 -25.79 -15.28 -19.62
C GLY A 191 -26.29 -14.75 -18.27
N PRO A 192 -25.54 -13.83 -17.66
CA PRO A 192 -25.90 -13.29 -16.37
C PRO A 192 -27.19 -12.45 -16.46
N SER A 193 -28.05 -12.55 -15.45
CA SER A 193 -29.21 -11.69 -15.27
C SER A 193 -29.12 -11.02 -13.90
N PRO A 194 -29.15 -9.67 -13.81
CA PRO A 194 -28.90 -8.96 -12.57
C PRO A 194 -29.80 -9.41 -11.42
N GLY A 195 -29.20 -9.86 -10.32
CA GLY A 195 -29.92 -10.24 -9.10
C GLY A 195 -30.72 -11.54 -9.20
N TYR A 196 -30.49 -12.39 -10.20
CA TYR A 196 -31.27 -13.61 -10.43
C TYR A 196 -31.24 -14.60 -9.24
N ARG A 197 -30.09 -14.76 -8.58
CA ARG A 197 -29.89 -15.66 -7.43
C ARG A 197 -29.19 -14.97 -6.27
N MET A 198 -29.88 -14.05 -5.61
CA MET A 198 -29.33 -13.34 -4.44
C MET A 198 -28.93 -14.29 -3.30
N GLU A 199 -29.58 -15.45 -3.17
CA GLU A 199 -29.30 -16.46 -2.15
C GLU A 199 -27.88 -17.05 -2.24
N MET A 200 -27.26 -17.00 -3.42
CA MET A 200 -25.88 -17.47 -3.62
C MET A 200 -24.86 -16.62 -2.86
N SER A 201 -25.24 -15.42 -2.41
CA SER A 201 -24.42 -14.59 -1.53
C SER A 201 -24.11 -15.28 -0.20
N ILE A 202 -24.99 -16.16 0.28
CA ILE A 202 -24.81 -16.91 1.54
C ILE A 202 -23.56 -17.77 1.49
N PHE A 203 -23.24 -18.37 0.33
CA PHE A 203 -22.01 -19.16 0.15
C PHE A 203 -20.77 -18.33 0.50
N TYR A 204 -20.69 -17.09 0.01
CA TYR A 204 -19.57 -16.21 0.27
C TYR A 204 -19.55 -15.68 1.70
N VAL A 205 -20.71 -15.37 2.28
CA VAL A 205 -20.80 -14.97 3.70
C VAL A 205 -20.29 -16.09 4.60
N VAL A 206 -20.72 -17.33 4.37
CA VAL A 206 -20.24 -18.50 5.13
C VAL A 206 -18.74 -18.69 4.92
N TYR A 207 -18.26 -18.60 3.68
CA TYR A 207 -16.83 -18.67 3.38
C TYR A 207 -16.04 -17.58 4.12
N PHE A 208 -16.46 -16.31 4.08
CA PHE A 208 -15.79 -15.19 4.73
C PHE A 208 -15.91 -15.16 6.25
N VAL A 209 -16.90 -15.79 6.85
CA VAL A 209 -16.98 -15.93 8.31
C VAL A 209 -16.10 -17.07 8.76
N VAL A 210 -16.26 -18.24 8.14
CA VAL A 210 -15.57 -19.47 8.61
C VAL A 210 -14.09 -19.44 8.25
N PHE A 211 -13.74 -18.97 7.06
CA PHE A 211 -12.37 -19.08 6.54
C PHE A 211 -11.36 -18.16 7.26
N PRO A 212 -11.56 -16.85 7.36
CA PRO A 212 -10.65 -15.96 8.09
C PRO A 212 -10.66 -16.26 9.60
N PHE A 213 -11.82 -16.57 10.19
CA PHE A 213 -11.90 -16.90 11.61
C PHE A 213 -11.07 -18.15 11.94
N PHE A 214 -11.21 -19.23 11.18
CA PHE A 214 -10.45 -20.45 11.42
C PHE A 214 -8.96 -20.27 11.05
N PHE A 215 -8.68 -19.68 9.89
CA PHE A 215 -7.34 -19.57 9.35
C PHE A 215 -6.45 -18.63 10.16
N VAL A 216 -6.92 -17.40 10.45
CA VAL A 216 -6.12 -16.43 11.20
C VAL A 216 -5.84 -16.95 12.60
N ASN A 217 -6.83 -17.55 13.27
CA ASN A 217 -6.67 -18.05 14.62
C ASN A 217 -5.66 -19.21 14.70
N ILE A 218 -5.72 -20.17 13.77
CA ILE A 218 -4.75 -21.28 13.73
C ILE A 218 -3.35 -20.78 13.38
N PHE A 219 -3.25 -19.89 12.40
CA PHE A 219 -1.97 -19.36 11.95
C PHE A 219 -1.27 -18.55 13.05
N VAL A 220 -2.01 -17.67 13.74
CA VAL A 220 -1.48 -16.89 14.87
C VAL A 220 -1.07 -17.81 16.01
N ALA A 221 -1.88 -18.80 16.39
CA ALA A 221 -1.55 -19.74 17.45
C ALA A 221 -0.27 -20.53 17.14
N LEU A 222 -0.10 -21.02 15.91
CA LEU A 222 1.13 -21.70 15.49
C LEU A 222 2.35 -20.79 15.57
N ILE A 223 2.25 -19.56 15.05
CA ILE A 223 3.36 -18.61 15.12
C ILE A 223 3.75 -18.39 16.58
N ILE A 224 2.78 -18.18 17.48
CA ILE A 224 3.08 -18.00 18.91
C ILE A 224 3.78 -19.23 19.49
N ILE A 225 3.26 -20.44 19.26
CA ILE A 225 3.86 -21.68 19.78
C ILE A 225 5.28 -21.86 19.22
N THR A 226 5.48 -21.70 17.92
CA THR A 226 6.79 -21.85 17.30
C THR A 226 7.79 -20.79 17.77
N PHE A 227 7.35 -19.54 17.96
CA PHE A 227 8.21 -18.49 18.54
C PHE A 227 8.53 -18.74 20.01
N GLN A 228 7.58 -19.25 20.79
CA GLN A 228 7.81 -19.66 22.17
C GLN A 228 8.82 -20.81 22.22
N GLU A 229 8.63 -21.88 21.44
CA GLU A 229 9.55 -23.01 21.37
C GLU A 229 10.97 -22.61 20.94
N GLN A 230 11.10 -21.70 19.97
CA GLN A 230 12.42 -21.20 19.56
C GLN A 230 13.03 -20.28 20.63
N GLY A 231 12.21 -19.45 21.29
CA GLY A 231 12.63 -18.59 22.38
C GLY A 231 13.15 -19.40 23.58
N ASP A 232 12.43 -20.45 23.95
CA ASP A 232 12.79 -21.34 25.06
C ASP A 232 14.10 -22.08 24.77
N LYS A 233 14.28 -22.62 23.56
CA LYS A 233 15.55 -23.27 23.14
C LYS A 233 16.75 -22.31 23.15
N MET A 234 16.55 -21.05 22.76
CA MET A 234 17.62 -20.04 22.82
C MET A 234 17.96 -19.64 24.25
N MET A 235 17.01 -19.74 25.18
CA MET A 235 17.23 -19.43 26.60
C MET A 235 17.80 -20.63 27.37
N GLU A 236 17.57 -21.86 26.91
CA GLU A 236 18.04 -23.11 27.53
C GLU A 236 19.58 -23.20 27.64
N GLU A 237 20.32 -22.57 26.71
CA GLU A 237 21.78 -22.55 26.72
C GLU A 237 22.39 -21.54 27.73
N TYR A 238 21.57 -20.69 28.36
CA TYR A 238 22.06 -19.63 29.23
C TYR A 238 21.80 -19.92 30.72
N SER A 239 22.85 -19.79 31.53
CA SER A 239 22.81 -20.03 32.97
C SER A 239 22.10 -18.94 33.79
N LEU A 240 21.76 -17.80 33.18
CA LEU A 240 21.18 -16.62 33.84
C LEU A 240 19.80 -16.34 33.26
N GLU A 241 18.86 -15.94 34.11
CA GLU A 241 17.52 -15.55 33.68
C GLU A 241 17.57 -14.30 32.79
N LYS A 242 16.56 -14.14 31.92
CA LYS A 242 16.47 -13.01 30.96
C LYS A 242 16.57 -11.64 31.65
N ASN A 243 15.95 -11.51 32.81
CA ASN A 243 15.91 -10.25 33.58
C ASN A 243 17.28 -9.94 34.21
N GLU A 244 17.98 -10.96 34.71
CA GLU A 244 19.32 -10.82 35.29
C GLU A 244 20.32 -10.37 34.23
N ARG A 245 20.29 -11.00 33.04
CA ARG A 245 21.11 -10.57 31.89
C ARG A 245 20.83 -9.12 31.53
N ALA A 246 19.56 -8.75 31.37
CA ALA A 246 19.19 -7.38 31.00
C ALA A 246 19.69 -6.34 32.02
N CYS A 247 19.63 -6.68 33.31
CA CYS A 247 20.16 -5.83 34.39
C CYS A 247 21.68 -5.68 34.30
N ILE A 248 22.41 -6.79 34.13
CA ILE A 248 23.87 -6.80 34.01
C ILE A 248 24.31 -6.03 32.75
N ASP A 249 23.68 -6.29 31.60
CA ASP A 249 23.97 -5.60 30.34
C ASP A 249 23.72 -4.10 30.47
N PHE A 250 22.63 -3.69 31.14
CA PHE A 250 22.37 -2.28 31.42
C PHE A 250 23.44 -1.68 32.35
N ALA A 251 23.78 -2.37 33.44
CA ALA A 251 24.79 -1.90 34.39
C ALA A 251 26.17 -1.70 33.72
N ILE A 252 26.54 -2.57 32.79
CA ILE A 252 27.82 -2.50 32.06
C ILE A 252 27.79 -1.44 30.95
N SER A 253 26.66 -1.29 30.25
CA SER A 253 26.54 -0.41 29.08
C SER A 253 26.07 1.02 29.40
N ALA A 254 25.53 1.26 30.60
CA ALA A 254 25.01 2.56 31.00
C ALA A 254 26.11 3.63 30.97
N LYS A 255 25.81 4.74 30.30
CA LYS A 255 26.65 5.95 30.27
C LYS A 255 25.94 7.07 31.01
N PRO A 256 26.66 7.97 31.70
CA PRO A 256 26.04 9.07 32.42
C PRO A 256 25.32 10.02 31.45
N LEU A 257 24.12 10.45 31.83
CA LEU A 257 23.37 11.45 31.10
C LEU A 257 24.03 12.82 31.29
N THR A 258 24.45 13.47 30.20
CA THR A 258 25.05 14.80 30.24
C THR A 258 23.95 15.87 30.29
N ARG A 259 23.66 16.42 31.47
CA ARG A 259 22.79 17.60 31.62
C ARG A 259 23.64 18.86 31.77
N HIS A 260 23.53 19.79 30.82
CA HIS A 260 24.28 21.05 30.88
C HIS A 260 23.67 22.00 31.92
N MET A 261 24.51 22.48 32.84
CA MET A 261 24.18 23.50 33.83
C MET A 261 25.20 24.65 33.73
N PRO A 262 24.76 25.92 33.60
CA PRO A 262 25.68 27.05 33.54
C PRO A 262 26.40 27.25 34.89
N GLN A 263 27.72 27.48 34.87
CA GLN A 263 28.58 27.54 36.06
C GLN A 263 28.31 28.77 36.96
N ASN A 264 28.03 29.92 36.35
CA ASN A 264 27.85 31.19 37.06
C ASN A 264 26.40 31.42 37.49
N ARG A 265 26.10 31.11 38.76
CA ARG A 265 24.74 31.19 39.33
C ARG A 265 24.15 32.61 39.39
N GLN A 266 25.00 33.64 39.39
CA GLN A 266 24.59 35.05 39.41
C GLN A 266 24.42 35.65 38.00
N SER A 267 24.77 34.91 36.94
CA SER A 267 24.64 35.38 35.56
C SER A 267 23.19 35.41 35.10
N PHE A 268 22.87 36.36 34.22
CA PHE A 268 21.61 36.39 33.48
C PHE A 268 21.32 35.06 32.77
N GLN A 269 22.37 34.40 32.27
CA GLN A 269 22.28 33.08 31.62
C GLN A 269 21.69 32.00 32.54
N TYR A 270 22.07 31.99 33.84
CA TYR A 270 21.54 31.01 34.79
C TYR A 270 20.05 31.25 35.07
N ARG A 271 19.62 32.52 35.15
CA ARG A 271 18.20 32.88 35.30
C ARG A 271 17.38 32.45 34.08
N MET A 272 17.92 32.66 32.88
CA MET A 272 17.28 32.24 31.63
C MET A 272 17.19 30.71 31.53
N TRP A 273 18.27 30.01 31.88
CA TRP A 273 18.28 28.55 31.96
C TRP A 273 17.25 28.01 32.94
N GLN A 274 17.15 28.59 34.14
CA GLN A 274 16.17 28.18 35.14
C GLN A 274 14.72 28.39 34.66
N PHE A 275 14.46 29.42 33.87
CA PHE A 275 13.14 29.68 33.28
C PHE A 275 12.81 28.70 32.15
N VAL A 276 13.71 28.52 31.19
CA VAL A 276 13.52 27.63 30.03
C VAL A 276 13.38 26.16 30.44
N VAL A 277 14.08 25.74 31.49
CA VAL A 277 14.03 24.36 32.03
C VAL A 277 12.86 24.17 33.01
N SER A 278 12.06 25.21 33.25
CA SER A 278 10.94 25.11 34.20
C SER A 278 9.76 24.33 33.60
N PRO A 279 9.09 23.47 34.39
CA PRO A 279 7.88 22.78 33.95
C PRO A 279 6.79 23.67 33.33
N PRO A 280 6.46 24.87 33.86
CA PRO A 280 5.44 25.71 33.23
C PRO A 280 5.82 26.20 31.83
N PHE A 281 7.12 26.44 31.56
CA PHE A 281 7.58 26.78 30.22
C PHE A 281 7.35 25.60 29.26
N GLU A 282 7.74 24.38 29.65
CA GLU A 282 7.52 23.18 28.85
C GLU A 282 6.03 22.96 28.55
N TYR A 283 5.14 23.09 29.54
CA TYR A 283 3.69 22.98 29.31
C TYR A 283 3.14 24.06 28.35
N THR A 284 3.71 25.27 28.40
CA THR A 284 3.30 26.37 27.49
C THR A 284 3.67 26.05 26.04
N ILE A 285 4.88 25.54 25.80
CA ILE A 285 5.31 25.11 24.46
C ILE A 285 4.43 23.97 23.95
N MET A 286 4.15 22.97 24.79
CA MET A 286 3.27 21.87 24.42
C MET A 286 1.85 22.34 24.06
N ALA A 287 1.30 23.30 24.81
CA ALA A 287 0.01 23.91 24.50
C ALA A 287 0.04 24.68 23.18
N MET A 288 1.11 25.43 22.89
CA MET A 288 1.29 26.13 21.62
C MET A 288 1.36 25.17 20.43
N ILE A 289 2.08 24.04 20.55
CA ILE A 289 2.13 23.01 19.52
C ILE A 289 0.74 22.43 19.25
N ALA A 290 -0.02 22.13 20.32
CA ALA A 290 -1.39 21.62 20.19
C ALA A 290 -2.31 22.64 19.50
N LEU A 291 -2.26 23.91 19.91
CA LEU A 291 -3.07 24.97 19.30
C LEU A 291 -2.71 25.21 17.83
N ASN A 292 -1.42 25.24 17.50
CA ASN A 292 -0.96 25.35 16.12
C ASN A 292 -1.46 24.18 15.26
N THR A 293 -1.44 22.96 15.80
CA THR A 293 -1.98 21.78 15.12
C THR A 293 -3.48 21.91 14.86
N ILE A 294 -4.25 22.42 15.83
CA ILE A 294 -5.68 22.70 15.66
C ILE A 294 -5.90 23.72 14.54
N VAL A 295 -5.13 24.80 14.50
CA VAL A 295 -5.21 25.82 13.43
C VAL A 295 -4.91 25.22 12.06
N LEU A 296 -3.95 24.30 11.95
CA LEU A 296 -3.68 23.58 10.70
C LEU A 296 -4.85 22.66 10.29
N MET A 297 -5.53 22.02 11.25
CA MET A 297 -6.71 21.18 11.01
C MET A 297 -7.95 21.97 10.60
N MET A 298 -8.00 23.27 10.90
CA MET A 298 -9.12 24.14 10.56
C MET A 298 -9.16 24.58 9.09
N LYS A 299 -8.15 24.25 8.28
CA LYS A 299 -8.12 24.57 6.85
C LYS A 299 -9.12 23.69 6.07
N PHE A 300 -10.03 24.30 5.29
CA PHE A 300 -11.02 23.59 4.47
C PHE A 300 -11.17 24.23 3.07
N TYR A 301 -11.82 23.53 2.13
CA TYR A 301 -12.03 23.97 0.75
C TYR A 301 -13.18 25.00 0.65
N ASP A 302 -13.05 26.01 -0.22
CA ASP A 302 -13.98 27.15 -0.34
C ASP A 302 -14.13 27.99 0.95
N ALA A 303 -13.04 28.16 1.70
CA ALA A 303 -13.00 29.11 2.80
C ALA A 303 -13.06 30.55 2.28
N SER A 304 -13.68 31.46 3.03
CA SER A 304 -13.71 32.87 2.67
C SER A 304 -12.32 33.51 2.79
N ASP A 305 -12.01 34.49 1.93
CA ASP A 305 -10.71 35.19 1.95
C ASP A 305 -10.39 35.78 3.34
N ALA A 306 -11.41 36.28 4.05
CA ALA A 306 -11.26 36.79 5.42
C ALA A 306 -10.85 35.69 6.42
N TYR A 307 -11.38 34.47 6.27
CA TYR A 307 -11.02 33.34 7.11
C TYR A 307 -9.59 32.86 6.84
N GLU A 308 -9.20 32.76 5.57
CA GLU A 308 -7.83 32.41 5.18
C GLU A 308 -6.82 33.44 5.69
N TYR A 309 -7.17 34.74 5.64
CA TYR A 309 -6.35 35.80 6.19
C TYR A 309 -6.16 35.65 7.71
N VAL A 310 -7.22 35.34 8.46
CA VAL A 310 -7.13 35.10 9.91
C VAL A 310 -6.26 33.88 10.23
N LEU A 311 -6.39 32.79 9.48
CA LEU A 311 -5.51 31.62 9.62
C LEU A 311 -4.05 31.96 9.33
N LYS A 312 -3.78 32.76 8.29
CA LYS A 312 -2.42 33.26 8.00
C LYS A 312 -1.86 34.08 9.16
N MET A 313 -2.67 34.94 9.78
CA MET A 313 -2.27 35.70 10.97
C MET A 313 -1.92 34.79 12.15
N PHE A 314 -2.73 33.76 12.43
CA PHE A 314 -2.40 32.80 13.48
C PHE A 314 -1.09 32.06 13.21
N ASN A 315 -0.85 31.59 11.98
CA ASN A 315 0.40 30.92 11.61
C ASN A 315 1.63 31.84 11.78
N ASN A 316 1.51 33.12 11.44
CA ASN A 316 2.58 34.10 11.68
C ASN A 316 2.84 34.32 13.17
N VAL A 317 1.79 34.38 14.00
CA VAL A 317 1.93 34.49 15.46
C VAL A 317 2.61 33.26 16.05
N PHE A 318 2.19 32.05 15.68
CA PHE A 318 2.82 30.81 16.17
C PHE A 318 4.30 30.72 15.75
N THR A 319 4.62 31.05 14.49
CA THR A 319 6.01 31.08 14.02
C THR A 319 6.87 32.06 14.83
N SER A 320 6.31 33.22 15.17
CA SER A 320 6.99 34.22 16.01
C SER A 320 7.24 33.70 17.43
N LEU A 321 6.27 33.00 18.01
CA LEU A 321 6.39 32.42 19.36
C LEU A 321 7.41 31.26 19.41
N PHE A 322 7.42 30.37 18.41
CA PHE A 322 8.44 29.31 18.30
C PHE A 322 9.84 29.88 18.03
N SER A 323 9.93 30.95 17.24
CA SER A 323 11.19 31.67 17.06
C SER A 323 11.70 32.26 18.38
N LEU A 324 10.80 32.84 19.20
CA LEU A 324 11.15 33.35 20.53
C LEU A 324 11.61 32.23 21.47
N GLU A 325 10.91 31.09 21.49
CA GLU A 325 11.33 29.91 22.25
C GLU A 325 12.77 29.49 21.88
N CYS A 326 13.03 29.33 20.58
CA CYS A 326 14.34 28.96 20.06
C CYS A 326 15.44 29.94 20.51
N LEU A 327 15.17 31.26 20.42
CA LEU A 327 16.11 32.29 20.89
C LEU A 327 16.35 32.21 22.40
N LEU A 328 15.30 32.01 23.20
CA LEU A 328 15.40 31.86 24.66
C LEU A 328 16.25 30.64 25.03
N LYS A 329 16.08 29.51 24.32
CA LYS A 329 16.89 28.30 24.50
C LYS A 329 18.36 28.51 24.11
N ILE A 330 18.64 29.21 23.00
CA ILE A 330 20.02 29.54 22.58
C ILE A 330 20.69 30.42 23.64
N MET A 331 19.99 31.42 24.19
CA MET A 331 20.51 32.26 25.27
C MET A 331 20.72 31.49 26.59
N ALA A 332 19.85 30.53 26.91
CA ALA A 332 19.96 29.70 28.11
C ALA A 332 21.14 28.72 28.08
N PHE A 333 21.24 27.90 27.02
CA PHE A 333 22.22 26.82 26.93
C PHE A 333 23.57 27.28 26.33
N GLY A 334 23.56 28.38 25.58
CA GLY A 334 24.68 28.81 24.74
C GLY A 334 24.70 28.05 23.41
N VAL A 335 25.21 28.68 22.36
CA VAL A 335 25.17 28.20 20.97
C VAL A 335 25.70 26.76 20.84
N LEU A 336 26.89 26.47 21.36
CA LEU A 336 27.54 25.16 21.20
C LEU A 336 26.80 24.02 21.91
N ASN A 337 26.16 24.29 23.05
CA ASN A 337 25.45 23.25 23.79
C ASN A 337 24.01 23.07 23.27
N TYR A 338 23.40 24.13 22.74
CA TYR A 338 22.11 24.04 22.07
C TYR A 338 22.17 23.08 20.88
N PHE A 339 23.18 23.21 20.00
CA PHE A 339 23.36 22.34 18.84
C PHE A 339 23.87 20.92 19.14
N ARG A 340 24.20 20.60 20.40
CA ARG A 340 24.57 19.24 20.80
C ARG A 340 23.35 18.34 21.05
N ASP A 341 22.22 18.95 21.40
CA ASP A 341 20.98 18.21 21.64
C ASP A 341 20.20 18.09 20.32
N ALA A 342 19.97 16.84 19.88
CA ALA A 342 19.28 16.55 18.63
C ALA A 342 17.86 17.16 18.58
N TRP A 343 17.18 17.28 19.72
CA TRP A 343 15.83 17.86 19.78
C TRP A 343 15.83 19.37 19.58
N ASN A 344 16.82 20.05 20.15
CA ASN A 344 17.02 21.49 19.93
C ASN A 344 17.44 21.78 18.48
N VAL A 345 18.26 20.91 17.87
CA VAL A 345 18.60 21.00 16.44
C VAL A 345 17.35 20.85 15.58
N PHE A 346 16.47 19.89 15.90
CA PHE A 346 15.22 19.69 15.18
C PHE A 346 14.32 20.94 15.26
N ASP A 347 14.13 21.48 16.47
CA ASP A 347 13.34 22.70 16.72
C ASP A 347 13.88 23.90 15.92
N PHE A 348 15.20 24.11 15.92
CA PHE A 348 15.86 25.14 15.12
C PHE A 348 15.60 24.99 13.61
N VAL A 349 15.69 23.77 13.09
CA VAL A 349 15.40 23.49 11.67
C VAL A 349 13.94 23.79 11.36
N THR A 350 13.01 23.44 12.24
CA THR A 350 11.58 23.75 12.03
C THR A 350 11.32 25.25 12.01
N VAL A 351 11.93 26.02 12.91
CA VAL A 351 11.83 27.48 12.94
C VAL A 351 12.40 28.10 11.65
N LEU A 352 13.57 27.65 11.18
CA LEU A 352 14.13 28.10 9.91
C LEU A 352 13.22 27.80 8.71
N GLY A 353 12.61 26.60 8.70
CA GLY A 353 11.64 26.22 7.68
C GLY A 353 10.43 27.16 7.66
N SER A 354 9.85 27.46 8.83
CA SER A 354 8.71 28.37 8.97
C SER A 354 9.05 29.81 8.58
N ILE A 355 10.25 30.31 8.93
CA ILE A 355 10.69 31.64 8.50
C ILE A 355 10.85 31.68 6.98
N THR A 356 11.42 30.63 6.38
CA THR A 356 11.59 30.55 4.93
C THR A 356 10.24 30.54 4.20
N ASP A 357 9.26 29.79 4.72
CA ASP A 357 7.89 29.75 4.18
C ASP A 357 7.22 31.13 4.18
N ILE A 358 7.34 31.88 5.28
CA ILE A 358 6.84 33.26 5.36
C ILE A 358 7.57 34.17 4.37
N LEU A 359 8.90 34.09 4.29
CA LEU A 359 9.69 34.89 3.35
C LEU A 359 9.30 34.61 1.89
N VAL A 360 9.10 33.34 1.52
CA VAL A 360 8.65 32.96 0.18
C VAL A 360 7.22 33.46 -0.08
N THR A 361 6.35 33.43 0.92
CA THR A 361 4.97 33.90 0.77
C THR A 361 4.85 35.43 0.63
N GLU A 362 5.73 36.19 1.28
CA GLU A 362 5.71 37.67 1.25
C GLU A 362 6.57 38.26 0.12
N PHE A 363 7.76 37.68 -0.15
CA PHE A 363 8.68 38.17 -1.20
C PHE A 363 8.55 37.40 -2.52
N GLY A 364 7.86 36.27 -2.53
CA GLY A 364 7.50 35.54 -3.75
C GLY A 364 6.44 36.30 -4.52
N VAL A 365 6.85 37.39 -5.15
CA VAL A 365 6.18 37.98 -6.30
C VAL A 365 6.18 36.92 -7.40
N VAL A 366 5.17 36.05 -7.40
CA VAL A 366 4.76 35.35 -8.61
C VAL A 366 3.75 36.27 -9.28
N PRO A 367 3.99 36.72 -10.52
CA PRO A 367 3.06 37.58 -11.24
C PRO A 367 1.68 36.93 -11.25
N HIS A 368 0.64 37.73 -10.99
CA HIS A 368 -0.75 37.36 -11.22
C HIS A 368 -0.86 36.62 -12.57
N TYR A 369 -1.03 35.30 -12.54
CA TYR A 369 -1.62 34.64 -13.69
C TYR A 369 -3.03 35.21 -13.79
N PRO A 370 -3.46 35.71 -14.96
CA PRO A 370 -4.83 36.17 -15.12
C PRO A 370 -5.75 35.01 -14.76
N GLN A 371 -6.64 35.26 -13.80
CA GLN A 371 -7.79 34.39 -13.55
C GLN A 371 -8.45 34.13 -14.90
N CYS A 372 -8.54 32.86 -15.31
CA CYS A 372 -9.37 32.52 -16.44
C CYS A 372 -10.79 33.00 -16.12
N PRO A 373 -11.46 33.74 -17.02
CA PRO A 373 -12.82 34.18 -16.77
C PRO A 373 -13.67 32.94 -16.52
N ILE A 374 -14.34 32.95 -15.37
CA ILE A 374 -15.42 32.03 -15.03
C ILE A 374 -16.41 32.12 -16.20
N SER A 375 -16.54 31.05 -16.97
CA SER A 375 -17.58 30.97 -17.99
C SER A 375 -18.92 31.19 -17.29
N PRO A 376 -19.82 32.05 -17.82
CA PRO A 376 -21.16 32.16 -17.27
C PRO A 376 -21.79 30.77 -17.29
N THR A 377 -22.31 30.37 -16.14
CA THR A 377 -23.26 29.26 -16.00
C THR A 377 -24.28 29.32 -17.13
N VAL A 378 -24.28 28.31 -18.01
CA VAL A 378 -25.39 28.05 -18.92
C VAL A 378 -26.56 27.61 -18.06
N PRO A 379 -27.72 28.28 -18.11
CA PRO A 379 -28.92 27.78 -17.44
C PRO A 379 -29.49 26.63 -18.28
N HIS A 380 -29.52 25.43 -17.70
CA HIS A 380 -30.47 24.37 -18.06
C HIS A 380 -30.93 23.64 -16.81
#